data_AF-A0A9J6HAE5-F1
#
_entry.id   AF-A0A9J6HAE5-F1
#
_cell.length_a   1.000
_cell.length_b   1.000
_cell.length_c   1.000
_cell.angle_alpha   90.00
_cell.angle_beta   90.00
_cell.angle_gamma   90.00
#
_symmetry.space_group_name_H-M   'P 1'
#
loop_
_entity.id
_entity.type
_entity.pdbx_description
1 polymer ?
#
loop_
_entity_poly.entity_id
_entity_poly.type
_entity_poly.pdbx_seq_one_letter_code
_entity_poly.pdbx_strand_id
1 'polypeptide(L)' 'MKLRQRTTQMPKDAVVQVWKQPQEIELEAVTAAGMRALLSACWYLDYIGYGRDWKKYYSCDPHSFSGKCFY' A
#
# COMPACT_ATOMS: atom_id res chain seq x y z
N MET A 1 -24.42 -22.81 12.67
CA MET A 1 -23.77 -21.61 13.26
C MET A 1 -23.09 -20.84 12.13
N LYS A 2 -23.69 -19.73 11.66
CA LYS A 2 -23.18 -18.94 10.51
C LYS A 2 -22.48 -17.71 11.10
N LEU A 3 -21.17 -17.62 10.94
CA LEU A 3 -20.39 -16.48 11.43
C LEU A 3 -20.91 -15.21 10.73
N ARG A 4 -21.38 -14.22 11.50
CA ARG A 4 -21.66 -12.88 10.97
C ARG A 4 -20.34 -12.29 10.48
N GLN A 5 -20.10 -12.29 9.18
CA GLN A 5 -19.12 -11.39 8.59
C GLN A 5 -19.69 -9.97 8.74
N ARG A 6 -19.11 -9.16 9.62
CA ARG A 6 -19.39 -7.72 9.61
C ARG A 6 -18.82 -7.19 8.30
N THR A 7 -19.70 -6.81 7.37
CA THR A 7 -19.32 -6.02 6.20
C THR A 7 -18.98 -4.62 6.69
N THR A 8 -17.73 -4.41 7.08
CA THR A 8 -17.22 -3.09 7.44
C THR A 8 -17.15 -2.26 6.17
N GLN A 9 -18.12 -1.36 6.00
CA GLN A 9 -18.07 -0.37 4.94
C GLN A 9 -17.06 0.70 5.34
N MET A 10 -16.00 0.87 4.56
CA MET A 10 -15.02 1.93 4.82
C MET A 10 -15.61 3.29 4.40
N PRO A 11 -15.36 4.34 5.19
CA PRO A 11 -15.66 5.71 4.78
C PRO A 11 -15.02 6.02 3.42
N LYS A 12 -15.69 6.77 2.56
CA LYS A 12 -15.17 7.12 1.21
C LYS A 12 -13.93 7.99 1.27
N ASP A 13 -13.75 8.69 2.38
CA ASP A 13 -12.60 9.52 2.73
C ASP A 13 -11.54 8.74 3.54
N ALA A 14 -11.67 7.44 3.71
CA ALA A 14 -10.62 6.66 4.35
C ALA A 14 -9.30 6.74 3.55
N VAL A 15 -8.18 6.72 4.28
CA VAL A 15 -6.83 6.55 3.73
C VAL A 15 -6.35 5.16 4.12
N VAL A 16 -5.99 4.36 3.13
CA VAL A 16 -5.51 2.99 3.31
C VAL A 16 -3.99 2.98 3.25
N GLN A 17 -3.35 2.56 4.33
CA GLN A 17 -1.90 2.40 4.37
C GLN A 17 -1.49 1.00 3.93
N VAL A 18 -0.79 0.90 2.81
CA VAL A 18 -0.22 -0.34 2.27
C VAL A 18 1.17 -0.55 2.85
N TRP A 19 1.31 -1.57 3.69
CA TRP A 19 2.56 -1.92 4.36
C TRP A 19 3.03 -3.35 4.06
N LYS A 20 2.16 -4.20 3.50
CA LYS A 20 2.52 -5.57 3.11
C LYS A 20 3.01 -5.63 1.67
N GLN A 21 3.89 -6.59 1.40
CA GLN A 21 4.28 -6.99 0.05
C GLN A 21 3.45 -8.20 -0.40
N PRO A 22 3.13 -8.35 -1.70
CA PRO A 22 3.46 -7.44 -2.81
C PRO A 22 2.61 -6.16 -2.79
N GLN A 23 3.27 -5.01 -2.84
CA GLN A 23 2.63 -3.71 -2.65
C GLN A 23 1.86 -3.25 -3.89
N GLU A 24 2.29 -3.68 -5.07
CA GLU A 24 1.74 -3.28 -6.37
C GLU A 24 0.28 -3.73 -6.51
N ILE A 25 0.01 -4.98 -6.09
CA ILE A 25 -1.34 -5.59 -6.14
C ILE A 25 -2.29 -4.88 -5.17
N GLU A 26 -1.82 -4.58 -3.96
CA GLU A 26 -2.63 -3.89 -2.94
C GLU A 26 -2.90 -2.43 -3.34
N LEU A 27 -1.90 -1.73 -3.89
CA LEU A 27 -2.08 -0.37 -4.42
C LEU A 27 -3.08 -0.36 -5.58
N GLU A 28 -3.00 -1.32 -6.50
CA GLU A 28 -3.95 -1.46 -7.59
C GLU A 28 -5.38 -1.68 -7.07
N ALA A 29 -5.57 -2.59 -6.10
CA ALA A 29 -6.88 -2.86 -5.51
C ALA A 29 -7.47 -1.63 -4.78
N VAL A 30 -6.66 -0.93 -3.99
CA VAL A 30 -7.08 0.26 -3.24
C VAL A 30 -7.46 1.42 -4.17
N THR A 31 -6.64 1.65 -5.20
CA THR A 31 -6.90 2.72 -6.17
C THR A 31 -8.07 2.39 -7.10
N ALA A 32 -8.22 1.13 -7.51
CA ALA A 32 -9.38 0.66 -8.27
C ALA A 32 -10.70 0.80 -7.48
N ALA A 33 -10.64 0.68 -6.16
CA ALA A 33 -11.77 0.95 -5.27
C ALA A 33 -12.07 2.46 -5.07
N GLY A 34 -11.27 3.36 -5.66
CA GLY A 34 -11.42 4.81 -5.54
C GLY A 34 -10.99 5.37 -4.18
N MET A 35 -10.19 4.62 -3.42
CA MET A 35 -9.69 5.04 -2.11
C MET A 35 -8.32 5.70 -2.21
N ARG A 36 -7.99 6.52 -1.21
CA ARG A 36 -6.66 7.13 -1.08
C ARG A 36 -5.69 6.11 -0.50
N ALA A 37 -4.54 5.93 -1.12
CA ALA A 37 -3.51 4.99 -0.68
C ALA A 37 -2.28 5.73 -0.11
N LEU A 38 -1.68 5.18 0.94
CA LEU A 38 -0.37 5.58 1.46
C LEU A 38 0.56 4.37 1.43
N LEU A 39 1.70 4.49 0.76
CA LEU A 39 2.67 3.41 0.65
C LEU A 39 3.71 3.48 1.79
N SER A 40 3.94 2.35 2.45
CA SER A 40 5.01 2.16 3.44
C SER A 40 5.75 0.83 3.31
N ALA A 41 5.26 -0.10 2.47
CA ALA A 41 5.78 -1.45 2.33
C ALA A 41 7.26 -1.54 1.88
N CYS A 42 7.76 -0.54 1.16
CA CYS A 42 9.15 -0.46 0.73
C CYS A 42 10.07 0.32 1.69
N TRP A 43 9.53 0.98 2.72
CA TRP A 43 10.27 1.84 3.66
C TRP A 43 10.26 1.33 5.10
N TYR A 44 10.50 0.04 5.26
CA TYR A 44 10.83 -0.53 6.56
C TYR A 44 12.29 -0.23 6.91
N LEU A 45 12.50 0.84 7.70
CA LEU A 45 13.80 1.33 8.16
C LEU A 45 14.36 0.54 9.35
N ASP A 46 13.53 -0.28 9.99
CA ASP A 46 13.89 -1.23 11.04
C ASP A 46 14.69 -2.43 10.49
N TYR A 47 14.54 -2.77 9.21
CA TYR A 47 15.39 -3.75 8.54
C TYR A 47 16.74 -3.14 8.16
N ILE A 48 17.67 -3.13 9.13
CA ILE A 48 19.05 -2.73 8.88
C ILE A 48 19.75 -3.69 7.90
N GLY A 49 20.31 -3.13 6.83
CA GLY A 49 21.08 -3.87 5.83
C GLY A 49 22.56 -3.48 5.86
N TYR A 50 23.46 -4.41 5.51
CA TYR A 50 24.87 -4.08 5.36
C TYR A 50 25.10 -3.28 4.06
N GLY A 51 25.75 -2.12 4.14
CA GLY A 51 26.12 -1.30 2.97
C GLY A 51 25.32 0.00 2.83
N ARG A 52 24.89 0.32 1.60
CA ARG A 52 24.15 1.54 1.23
C ARG A 52 22.68 1.20 0.97
N ASP A 53 21.96 0.89 2.04
CA ASP A 53 20.52 0.58 2.07
C ASP A 53 19.62 1.71 1.56
N TRP A 54 20.02 2.98 1.74
CA TRP A 54 19.28 4.15 1.26
C TRP A 54 18.94 4.11 -0.23
N LYS A 55 19.78 3.47 -1.05
CA LYS A 55 19.53 3.33 -2.50
C LYS A 55 18.28 2.52 -2.78
N LYS A 56 18.02 1.47 -1.99
CA LYS A 56 16.82 0.62 -2.10
C LYS A 56 15.55 1.42 -1.79
N TYR A 57 15.60 2.23 -0.74
CA TYR A 57 14.49 3.10 -0.35
C TYR A 57 14.21 4.17 -1.40
N TYR A 58 15.27 4.74 -2.00
CA TYR A 58 15.15 5.75 -3.05
C TYR A 58 14.66 5.19 -4.39
N SER A 59 15.00 3.94 -4.72
CA SER A 59 14.51 3.27 -5.92
C SER A 59 13.06 2.81 -5.84
N CYS A 60 12.42 2.91 -4.67
CA CYS A 60 11.01 2.58 -4.53
C CYS A 60 10.17 3.65 -5.23
N ASP A 61 9.47 3.25 -6.30
CA ASP A 61 8.52 4.10 -7.00
C ASP A 61 7.08 3.73 -6.58
N PRO A 62 6.39 4.60 -5.81
CA PRO A 62 5.01 4.35 -5.39
C PRO A 62 4.00 4.31 -6.54
N HIS A 63 4.38 4.79 -7.73
CA HIS A 63 3.54 4.79 -8.93
C HIS A 63 3.79 3.59 -9.84
N SER A 64 4.68 2.66 -9.45
CA SER A 64 5.01 1.47 -10.22
C SER A 64 3.95 0.37 -10.09
N PHE A 65 2.71 0.67 -10.48
CA PHE A 65 1.60 -0.30 -10.52
C PHE A 65 0.61 0.06 -11.65
N SER A 66 -0.14 -0.93 -12.13
CA SER A 66 -1.05 -0.81 -13.29
C SER A 66 -2.40 -0.13 -12.97
N GLY A 67 -2.42 0.86 -12.08
CA GLY A 67 -3.65 1.50 -11.61
C GLY A 67 -3.74 3.00 -11.92
N LYS A 68 -4.88 3.60 -11.58
CA LYS A 68 -5.15 5.03 -11.81
C LYS A 68 -4.80 5.84 -10.58
N CYS A 69 -3.86 6.78 -10.72
CA CYS A 69 -3.72 7.87 -9.76
C CYS A 69 -4.78 8.93 -10.04
N PHE A 70 -5.46 9.39 -8.99
CA PHE A 70 -6.37 10.52 -9.05
C PHE A 70 -5.58 11.79 -8.71
N TYR A 71 -5.57 12.78 -9.61
CA TYR A 71 -4.99 14.11 -9.39
C TYR A 71 -6.03 15.07 -8.83
#